data_AF-A0A6I1ULN5-F1
#
_entry.id   AF-A0A6I1ULN5-F1
#
_cell.length_a   1.000
_cell.length_b   1.000
_cell.length_c   1.000
_cell.angle_alpha   90.00
_cell.angle_beta   90.00
_cell.angle_gamma   90.00
#
_symmetry.space_group_name_H-M   'P 1'
#
loop_
_entity.id
_entity.type
_entity.pdbx_description
1 polymer ?
#
loop_
_entity_poly.entity_id
_entity_poly.type
_entity_poly.pdbx_seq_one_letter_code
_entity_poly.pdbx_strand_id
1 'polypeptide(L)'
;MLLVIIVAIGVILWFIRKSSINKYSQKQELAMRILETAKQLRLEHLADINELGGQMASADREQYISLTQERELTETVIRDLENIIRCLQDILQWRPEPSAGRNKIQIAIFALQRQTGYTLEELAQDLGVK
;
A
#
# COMPACT_ATOMS: atom_id res chain seq x y z
N MET A 1 -10.75 15.07 -46.76
CA MET A 1 -11.27 14.06 -45.81
C MET A 1 -10.16 13.30 -45.08
N LEU A 2 -9.12 12.80 -45.76
CA LEU A 2 -8.06 11.98 -45.15
C LEU A 2 -7.30 12.66 -43.98
N LEU A 3 -6.98 13.95 -44.10
CA LEU A 3 -6.37 14.73 -43.01
C LEU A 3 -7.29 14.90 -41.79
N VAL A 4 -8.60 15.06 -42.01
CA VAL A 4 -9.59 15.18 -40.93
C VAL A 4 -9.67 13.87 -40.14
N ILE A 5 -9.59 12.73 -40.83
CA ILE A 5 -9.59 11.40 -40.21
C ILE A 5 -8.32 11.19 -39.37
N ILE A 6 -7.14 11.55 -39.90
CA ILE A 6 -5.86 11.43 -39.17
C ILE A 6 -5.87 12.29 -37.90
N VAL A 7 -6.34 13.53 -38.01
CA VAL A 7 -6.45 14.44 -36.85
C VAL A 7 -7.43 13.89 -35.83
N ALA A 8 -8.59 13.39 -36.25
CA ALA A 8 -9.58 12.80 -35.36
C ALA A 8 -9.02 11.57 -34.60
N ILE A 9 -8.32 10.66 -35.29
CA ILE A 9 -7.67 9.51 -34.66
C ILE A 9 -6.60 9.96 -33.65
N GLY A 10 -5.79 10.96 -34.00
CA GLY A 10 -4.77 11.51 -33.11
C GLY A 10 -5.35 12.08 -31.81
N VAL A 11 -6.44 12.84 -31.90
CA VAL A 11 -7.15 13.41 -30.74
C VAL A 11 -7.73 12.30 -29.86
N ILE A 12 -8.37 11.29 -30.46
CA ILE A 12 -8.94 10.15 -29.72
C ILE A 12 -7.84 9.38 -28.96
N LEU A 13 -6.74 9.05 -29.64
CA LEU A 13 -5.61 8.34 -29.02
C LEU A 13 -4.97 9.15 -27.89
N TRP A 14 -4.84 10.46 -28.07
CA TRP A 14 -4.34 11.36 -27.02
C TRP A 14 -5.27 11.36 -25.79
N PHE A 15 -6.58 11.41 -26.00
CA PHE A 15 -7.57 11.39 -24.92
C PHE A 15 -7.53 10.08 -24.14
N ILE A 16 -7.45 8.93 -24.83
CA ILE A 16 -7.32 7.60 -24.21
C ILE A 16 -6.04 7.53 -23.39
N ARG A 17 -4.91 7.99 -23.94
CA ARG A 17 -3.63 8.00 -23.22
C ARG A 17 -3.71 8.85 -21.95
N LYS A 18 -4.25 10.08 -22.05
CA LYS A 18 -4.38 11.00 -20.93
C LYS A 18 -5.28 10.43 -19.84
N SER A 19 -6.43 9.86 -20.21
CA SER A 19 -7.34 9.19 -19.28
C SER A 19 -6.66 8.02 -18.56
N SER A 20 -5.92 7.19 -19.31
CA SER A 20 -5.19 6.06 -18.72
C SER A 20 -4.13 6.51 -17.72
N ILE A 21 -3.31 7.52 -18.06
CA ILE A 21 -2.30 8.05 -17.13
C ILE A 21 -2.98 8.53 -15.84
N ASN A 22 -4.05 9.31 -15.95
CA ASN A 22 -4.77 9.85 -14.80
C ASN A 22 -5.29 8.75 -13.85
N LYS A 23 -5.83 7.65 -14.41
CA LYS A 23 -6.30 6.51 -13.61
C LYS A 23 -5.19 5.89 -12.76
N TYR A 24 -4.00 5.69 -13.33
CA TYR A 24 -2.89 5.09 -12.59
C TYR A 24 -2.25 6.08 -11.61
N SER A 25 -2.21 7.37 -11.96
CA SER A 25 -1.79 8.43 -11.02
C SER A 25 -2.69 8.47 -9.78
N GLN A 26 -4.01 8.37 -9.94
CA GLN A 26 -4.95 8.31 -8.80
C GLN A 26 -4.73 7.08 -7.91
N LYS A 27 -4.48 5.92 -8.52
CA LYS A 27 -4.14 4.69 -7.78
C LYS A 27 -2.83 4.82 -7.00
N GLN A 28 -1.84 5.49 -7.58
CA GLN A 28 -0.59 5.77 -6.90
C GLN A 28 -0.74 6.81 -5.78
N GLU A 29 -1.59 7.82 -5.96
CA GLU A 29 -1.90 8.77 -4.89
C GLU A 29 -2.54 8.05 -3.70
N LEU A 30 -3.52 7.18 -3.95
CA LEU A 30 -4.11 6.37 -2.89
C LEU A 30 -3.07 5.46 -2.22
N ALA A 31 -2.24 4.77 -3.01
CA ALA A 31 -1.17 3.92 -2.48
C ALA A 31 -0.15 4.70 -1.64
N MET A 32 0.12 5.96 -1.97
CA MET A 32 1.01 6.84 -1.19
C MET A 32 0.41 7.18 0.17
N ARG A 33 -0.88 7.56 0.22
CA ARG A 33 -1.57 7.84 1.48
C ARG A 33 -1.61 6.60 2.39
N ILE A 34 -1.95 5.44 1.81
CA ILE A 34 -1.91 4.16 2.54
C ILE A 34 -0.49 3.87 3.07
N LEU A 35 0.54 4.11 2.25
CA LEU A 35 1.93 3.87 2.65
C LEU A 35 2.36 4.74 3.84
N GLU A 36 1.95 6.02 3.86
CA GLU A 36 2.23 6.93 4.97
C GLU A 36 1.57 6.45 6.26
N THR A 37 0.28 6.12 6.21
CA THR A 37 -0.46 5.58 7.37
C THR A 37 0.12 4.25 7.84
N ALA A 38 0.41 3.31 6.93
CA ALA A 38 0.99 2.01 7.29
C ALA A 38 2.38 2.15 7.95
N LYS A 39 3.20 3.10 7.48
CA LYS A 39 4.49 3.41 8.11
C LYS A 39 4.32 3.99 9.52
N GLN A 40 3.33 4.86 9.70
CA GLN A 40 3.04 5.43 11.02
C GLN A 40 2.60 4.35 12.00
N LEU A 41 1.63 3.51 11.62
CA LEU A 41 1.17 2.38 12.45
C LEU A 41 2.30 1.41 12.78
N ARG A 42 3.19 1.13 11.82
CA ARG A 42 4.36 0.29 12.07
C ARG A 42 5.27 0.90 13.14
N LEU A 43 5.48 2.22 13.13
CA LEU A 43 6.31 2.89 14.14
C LEU A 43 5.64 2.90 15.52
N GLU A 44 4.32 3.08 15.57
CA GLU A 44 3.51 3.00 16.79
C GLU A 44 3.64 1.61 17.43
N HIS A 45 3.40 0.55 16.66
CA HIS A 45 3.53 -0.82 17.17
C HIS A 45 4.95 -1.21 17.57
N LEU A 46 5.98 -0.64 16.93
CA LEU A 46 7.37 -0.83 17.37
C LEU A 46 7.63 -0.16 18.72
N ALA A 47 6.98 0.98 19.00
CA ALA A 47 7.01 1.60 20.31
C ALA A 47 6.26 0.75 21.35
N ASP A 48 5.10 0.20 20.99
CA ASP A 48 4.31 -0.71 21.84
C ASP A 48 5.14 -1.93 22.26
N ILE A 49 5.85 -2.57 21.32
CA ILE A 49 6.76 -3.70 21.63
C ILE A 49 7.83 -3.29 22.64
N ASN A 50 8.41 -2.10 22.48
CA ASN A 50 9.44 -1.62 23.39
C ASN A 50 8.87 -1.38 24.81
N GLU A 51 7.64 -0.87 24.91
CA GLU A 51 6.93 -0.72 26.18
C GLU A 51 6.60 -2.07 26.82
N LEU A 52 6.06 -3.01 26.04
CA LEU A 52 5.79 -4.39 26.49
C LEU A 52 7.06 -5.05 27.02
N GLY A 53 8.20 -4.87 26.34
CA GLY A 53 9.51 -5.36 26.80
C GLY A 53 9.91 -4.78 28.16
N GLY A 54 9.61 -3.51 28.42
CA GLY A 54 9.81 -2.86 29.72
C GLY A 54 8.90 -3.44 30.81
N GLN A 55 7.62 -3.66 30.50
CA GLN A 55 6.65 -4.25 31.43
C GLN A 55 6.98 -5.71 31.76
N MET A 56 7.45 -6.49 30.79
CA MET A 56 7.89 -7.88 30.99
C MET A 56 9.08 -7.99 31.96
N ALA A 57 9.93 -6.97 32.05
CA ALA A 57 11.10 -6.99 32.94
C ALA A 57 10.74 -6.93 34.43
N SER A 58 9.55 -6.43 34.77
CA SER A 58 9.03 -6.32 36.14
C SER A 58 7.81 -7.21 36.41
N ALA A 59 7.35 -7.96 35.40
CA ALA A 59 6.14 -8.79 35.47
C ALA A 59 6.34 -10.05 36.31
N ASP A 60 5.27 -10.46 37.01
CA ASP A 60 5.17 -11.80 37.59
C ASP A 60 4.94 -12.88 36.51
N ARG A 61 4.87 -14.15 36.92
CA ARG A 61 4.77 -15.28 35.97
C ARG A 61 3.50 -15.26 35.13
N GLU A 62 2.35 -14.88 35.68
CA GLU A 62 1.08 -14.86 34.93
C GLU A 62 1.04 -13.64 34.00
N GLN A 63 1.46 -12.48 34.49
CA GLN A 63 1.60 -11.26 33.69
C GLN A 63 2.59 -11.46 32.53
N TYR A 64 3.71 -12.12 32.77
CA TYR A 64 4.71 -12.40 31.74
C TYR A 64 4.16 -13.23 30.58
N ILE A 65 3.32 -14.24 30.87
CA ILE A 65 2.68 -15.07 29.84
C ILE A 65 1.74 -14.21 28.99
N SER A 66 0.89 -13.38 29.62
CA SER A 66 -0.02 -12.48 28.91
C SER A 66 0.73 -11.48 28.03
N LEU A 67 1.77 -10.83 28.57
CA LEU A 67 2.57 -9.85 27.83
C LEU A 67 3.36 -10.49 26.68
N THR A 68 3.78 -11.75 26.82
CA THR A 68 4.43 -12.50 25.72
C THR A 68 3.45 -12.71 24.57
N GLN A 69 2.22 -13.13 24.86
CA GLN A 69 1.19 -13.33 23.84
C GLN A 69 0.84 -12.01 23.14
N GLU A 70 0.69 -10.92 23.90
CA GLU A 70 0.43 -9.59 23.35
C GLU A 70 1.57 -9.14 22.44
N ARG A 71 2.82 -9.33 22.86
CA ARG A 71 3.99 -9.03 22.04
C ARG A 71 4.02 -9.85 20.74
N GLU A 72 3.72 -11.15 20.78
CA GLU A 72 3.66 -11.99 19.58
C GLU A 72 2.58 -11.53 18.58
N LEU A 73 1.43 -11.08 19.09
CA LEU A 73 0.37 -10.50 18.26
C LEU A 73 0.85 -9.19 17.61
N THR A 74 1.47 -8.29 18.37
CA THR A 74 1.99 -7.01 17.86
C THR A 74 3.12 -7.23 16.84
N GLU A 75 4.01 -8.19 17.07
CA GLU A 75 5.05 -8.59 16.10
C GLU A 75 4.45 -9.13 14.79
N THR A 76 3.32 -9.85 14.89
CA THR A 76 2.58 -10.32 13.71
C THR A 76 1.99 -9.16 12.91
N VAL A 77 1.35 -8.19 13.59
CA VAL A 77 0.80 -6.98 12.95
C VAL A 77 1.90 -6.18 12.25
N ILE A 78 3.07 -6.00 12.88
CA ILE A 78 4.21 -5.32 12.26
C ILE A 78 4.65 -6.05 10.99
N ARG A 79 4.74 -7.37 11.02
CA ARG A 79 5.12 -8.17 9.83
C ARG A 79 4.14 -7.98 8.68
N ASP A 80 2.85 -7.94 8.98
CA ASP A 80 1.80 -7.72 7.99
C ASP A 80 1.90 -6.29 7.41
N LEU A 81 2.11 -5.28 8.25
CA LEU A 81 2.36 -3.90 7.83
C LEU A 81 3.61 -3.79 6.96
N GLU A 82 4.71 -4.47 7.30
CA GLU A 82 5.93 -4.50 6.49
C GLU A 82 5.69 -5.10 5.10
N ASN A 83 4.88 -6.16 5.02
CA ASN A 83 4.49 -6.77 3.76
C ASN A 83 3.64 -5.80 2.90
N ILE A 84 2.67 -5.12 3.51
CA ILE A 84 1.85 -4.08 2.86
C ILE A 84 2.74 -2.94 2.36
N ILE A 85 3.60 -2.39 3.22
CA ILE A 85 4.54 -1.30 2.89
C ILE A 85 5.38 -1.65 1.66
N ARG A 86 5.95 -2.87 1.62
CA ARG A 86 6.76 -3.33 0.49
C ARG A 86 5.95 -3.39 -0.81
N CYS A 87 4.71 -3.90 -0.75
CA CYS A 87 3.84 -3.96 -1.93
C CYS A 87 3.46 -2.56 -2.44
N LEU A 88 3.18 -1.61 -1.53
CA LEU A 88 2.87 -0.22 -1.88
C LEU A 88 4.08 0.49 -2.49
N GLN A 89 5.29 0.24 -1.98
CA GLN A 89 6.53 0.76 -2.58
C GLN A 89 6.74 0.25 -4.01
N ASP A 90 6.41 -1.01 -4.30
CA ASP A 90 6.46 -1.57 -5.66
C ASP A 90 5.44 -0.90 -6.60
N ILE A 91 4.26 -0.52 -6.10
CA ILE A 91 3.26 0.24 -6.88
C ILE A 91 3.80 1.65 -7.22
N LEU A 92 4.49 2.30 -6.28
CA LEU A 92 4.92 3.69 -6.40
C LEU A 92 6.22 3.89 -7.19
N GLN A 93 7.07 2.87 -7.33
CA GLN A 93 8.35 3.01 -8.04
C GLN A 93 8.20 3.21 -9.56
N TRP A 94 7.06 2.84 -10.14
CA TRP A 94 6.83 2.90 -11.58
C TRP A 94 6.15 4.21 -11.99
N ARG A 95 6.48 4.74 -13.18
CA ARG A 95 5.83 5.94 -13.72
C ARG A 95 4.63 5.59 -14.61
N PRO A 96 3.49 6.28 -14.52
CA PRO A 96 2.29 5.97 -15.30
C PRO A 96 2.36 6.48 -16.76
N GLU A 97 3.28 7.36 -17.12
CA GLU A 97 3.40 7.93 -18.48
C GLU A 97 3.71 6.89 -19.57
N PRO A 98 4.71 5.99 -19.42
CA PRO A 98 4.91 4.90 -20.35
C PRO A 98 3.84 3.81 -20.18
N SER A 99 3.42 3.20 -21.29
CA SER A 99 2.49 2.04 -21.25
C SER A 99 3.06 0.86 -20.47
N ALA A 100 4.36 0.62 -20.57
CA ALA A 100 5.07 -0.39 -19.80
C ALA A 100 4.99 -0.13 -18.28
N GLY A 101 5.12 1.13 -17.86
CA GLY A 101 5.00 1.51 -16.45
C GLY A 101 3.60 1.26 -15.90
N ARG A 102 2.55 1.58 -16.66
CA ARG A 102 1.16 1.25 -16.29
C ARG A 102 0.94 -0.26 -16.11
N ASN A 103 1.52 -1.08 -16.99
CA ASN A 103 1.44 -2.53 -16.84
C ASN A 103 2.14 -3.01 -15.56
N LYS A 104 3.31 -2.45 -15.24
CA LYS A 104 4.02 -2.74 -13.99
C LYS A 104 3.21 -2.33 -12.76
N ILE A 105 2.61 -1.13 -12.75
CA ILE A 105 1.72 -0.68 -11.67
C ILE A 105 0.55 -1.66 -11.51
N GLN A 106 -0.09 -2.07 -12.60
CA GLN A 106 -1.21 -3.02 -12.55
C GLN A 106 -0.78 -4.37 -11.96
N ILE A 107 0.37 -4.90 -12.36
CA ILE A 107 0.94 -6.14 -11.82
C ILE A 107 1.22 -6.00 -10.32
N ALA A 108 1.81 -4.89 -9.89
CA ALA A 108 2.09 -4.63 -8.48
C ALA A 108 0.81 -4.55 -7.64
N ILE A 109 -0.26 -3.94 -8.18
CA ILE A 109 -1.59 -3.91 -7.53
C ILE A 109 -2.18 -5.32 -7.40
N PHE A 110 -2.06 -6.16 -8.43
CA PHE A 110 -2.49 -7.56 -8.32
C PHE A 110 -1.65 -8.35 -7.32
N ALA A 111 -0.34 -8.06 -7.26
CA ALA A 111 0.56 -8.69 -6.31
C ALA A 111 0.25 -8.30 -4.86
N LEU A 112 -0.14 -7.05 -4.61
CA LEU A 112 -0.67 -6.58 -3.32
C LEU A 112 -1.87 -7.43 -2.91
N GLN A 113 -2.92 -7.47 -3.75
CA GLN A 113 -4.15 -8.22 -3.45
C GLN A 113 -3.87 -9.70 -3.20
N ARG A 114 -2.97 -10.31 -3.97
CA ARG A 114 -2.59 -11.72 -3.76
C ARG A 114 -1.86 -11.95 -2.45
N GLN A 115 -1.04 -11.00 -2.00
CA GLN A 115 -0.19 -11.13 -0.82
C GLN A 115 -0.89 -10.73 0.48
N THR A 116 -1.81 -9.76 0.42
CA THR A 116 -2.49 -9.21 1.59
C THR A 116 -3.96 -9.64 1.68
N GLY A 117 -4.54 -10.14 0.59
CA GLY A 117 -5.97 -10.42 0.49
C GLY A 117 -6.84 -9.20 0.16
N TYR A 118 -6.25 -7.99 0.17
CA TYR A 118 -6.99 -6.74 0.04
C TYR A 118 -6.67 -5.97 -1.23
N THR A 119 -7.68 -5.34 -1.82
CA THR A 119 -7.50 -4.28 -2.82
C THR A 119 -6.95 -3.01 -2.19
N LEU A 120 -6.49 -2.05 -3.01
CA LEU A 120 -6.04 -0.74 -2.51
C LEU A 120 -7.17 -0.01 -1.79
N GLU A 121 -8.38 -0.11 -2.34
CA GLU A 121 -9.57 0.55 -1.82
C GLU A 121 -10.01 -0.06 -0.47
N GLU A 122 -9.95 -1.39 -0.33
CA GLU A 122 -10.21 -2.07 0.95
C GLU A 122 -9.13 -1.76 1.99
N LEU A 123 -7.85 -1.74 1.61
CA LEU A 123 -6.76 -1.31 2.53
C LEU A 123 -6.93 0.13 2.97
N ALA A 124 -7.35 1.02 2.08
CA ALA A 124 -7.63 2.40 2.44
C ALA A 124 -8.74 2.47 3.49
N GLN A 125 -9.82 1.70 3.31
CA GLN A 125 -10.91 1.65 4.27
C GLN A 125 -10.48 1.07 5.61
N ASP A 126 -9.75 -0.05 5.61
CA ASP A 126 -9.24 -0.73 6.80
C ASP A 126 -8.32 0.18 7.63
N LEU A 127 -7.46 0.94 6.95
CA LEU A 127 -6.50 1.86 7.56
C LEU A 127 -7.06 3.28 7.78
N GLY A 128 -8.36 3.51 7.52
CA GLY A 128 -9.01 4.81 7.74
C GLY A 128 -8.54 5.94 6.81
N VAL A 129 -7.96 5.60 5.66
CA VAL A 129 -7.47 6.53 4.64
C VAL A 129 -8.61 6.96 3.72
N LYS A 130 -8.75 8.27 3.50
CA LYS A 130 -9.75 8.88 2.60
C LYS A 130 -9.15 9.28 1.25
#